data_AF-A0A7J3FEA0-F1
#
_entry.id   AF-A0A7J3FEA0-F1
#
_cell.length_a   1.000
_cell.length_b   1.000
_cell.length_c   1.000
_cell.angle_alpha   90.00
_cell.angle_beta   90.00
_cell.angle_gamma   90.00
#
_symmetry.space_group_name_H-M   'P 1'
#
loop_
_entity.id
_entity.type
_entity.pdbx_description
1 polymer ?
#
loop_
_entity_poly.entity_id
_entity_poly.type
_entity_poly.pdbx_seq_one_letter_code
_entity_poly.pdbx_strand_id
1 'polypeptide(L)'
;MKSRGWLERCQFEELHDPFGSALNDRELEAIVVSPETRERAKELNFKRREKGLPEMVIVEVPWVLAEDGFPISSERIRRKEIDIHGRVIKRSRRISG
;
A
#
# COMPACT_ATOMS: atom_id res chain seq x y z
N MET A 1 -15.31 9.08 3.09
CA MET A 1 -15.01 8.41 4.36
C MET A 1 -16.04 8.75 5.46
N LYS A 2 -16.28 10.04 5.80
CA LYS A 2 -17.29 10.45 6.81
C LYS A 2 -18.73 10.03 6.48
N SER A 3 -19.18 10.23 5.23
CA SER A 3 -20.56 9.94 4.81
C SER A 3 -20.95 8.46 4.81
N ARG A 4 -19.98 7.54 5.00
CA ARG A 4 -20.21 6.08 5.07
C ARG A 4 -19.93 5.49 6.45
N GLY A 5 -19.65 6.32 7.47
CA GLY A 5 -19.34 5.86 8.83
C GLY A 5 -18.02 5.08 8.96
N TRP A 6 -17.13 5.13 7.96
CA TRP A 6 -15.93 4.28 7.95
C TRP A 6 -14.83 4.73 8.92
N LEU A 7 -14.83 6.00 9.31
CA LEU A 7 -13.85 6.51 10.26
C LEU A 7 -14.05 5.95 11.67
N GLU A 8 -15.28 5.64 12.06
CA GLU A 8 -15.61 5.06 13.37
C GLU A 8 -15.13 3.61 13.51
N ARG A 9 -14.83 2.95 12.37
CA ARG A 9 -14.31 1.57 12.31
C ARG A 9 -12.85 1.53 11.85
N CYS A 10 -12.14 2.65 11.94
CA CYS A 10 -10.76 2.77 11.49
C CYS A 10 -9.89 3.21 12.67
N GLN A 11 -8.78 2.50 12.86
CA GLN A 11 -7.73 2.88 13.79
C GLN A 11 -6.51 3.33 12.99
N PHE A 12 -5.86 4.39 13.46
CA PHE A 12 -4.62 4.88 12.90
C PHE A 12 -3.49 4.58 13.88
N GLU A 13 -2.39 4.04 13.37
CA GLU A 13 -1.18 3.79 14.13
C GLU A 13 0.00 4.34 13.33
N GLU A 14 0.91 5.02 14.02
CA GLU A 14 2.17 5.44 13.43
C GLU A 14 3.14 4.25 13.39
N LEU A 15 3.71 3.99 12.22
CA LEU A 15 4.69 2.91 12.06
C LEU A 15 6.10 3.44 12.35
N HIS A 16 6.67 3.02 13.48
CA HIS A 16 8.07 3.29 13.82
C HIS A 16 9.05 2.24 13.30
N ASP A 17 8.52 1.09 12.86
CA ASP A 17 9.25 0.02 12.20
C ASP A 17 8.43 -0.54 11.02
N PRO A 18 9.01 -1.37 10.15
CA PRO A 18 8.32 -1.85 8.95
C PRO A 18 7.08 -2.72 9.16
N PHE A 19 6.85 -3.24 10.36
CA PHE A 19 5.77 -4.17 10.67
C PHE A 19 4.81 -3.63 11.73
N GLY A 20 5.24 -2.69 12.58
CA GLY A 20 4.42 -2.09 13.62
C GLY A 20 3.76 -3.14 14.54
N SER A 21 2.51 -2.89 14.92
CA SER A 21 1.71 -3.82 15.75
C SER A 21 1.42 -5.17 15.10
N ALA A 22 1.63 -5.34 13.79
CA ALA A 22 1.25 -6.55 13.07
C ALA A 22 2.05 -7.80 13.49
N LEU A 23 3.12 -7.66 14.28
CA LEU A 23 3.86 -8.77 14.88
C LEU A 23 3.41 -9.14 16.29
N ASN A 24 2.38 -8.49 16.84
CA ASN A 24 1.88 -8.70 18.19
C ASN A 24 0.35 -8.87 18.21
N ASP A 25 -0.36 -8.36 17.21
CA ASP A 25 -1.82 -8.46 17.11
C ASP A 25 -2.28 -9.79 16.49
N ARG A 26 -3.05 -10.56 17.28
CA ARG A 26 -3.62 -11.87 16.89
C ARG A 26 -4.93 -11.75 16.13
N GLU A 27 -5.62 -10.60 16.22
CA GLU A 27 -6.94 -10.38 15.61
C GLU A 27 -6.83 -9.98 14.13
N LEU A 28 -5.63 -9.68 13.65
CA LEU A 28 -5.41 -9.39 12.22
C LEU A 28 -5.61 -10.62 11.34
N GLU A 29 -6.58 -10.54 10.44
CA GLU A 29 -6.94 -11.62 9.52
C GLU A 29 -6.35 -11.45 8.10
N ALA A 30 -6.14 -10.21 7.65
CA ALA A 30 -5.70 -9.90 6.29
C ALA A 30 -4.83 -8.64 6.20
N ILE A 31 -3.97 -8.60 5.19
CA ILE A 31 -3.16 -7.44 4.82
C ILE A 31 -3.33 -7.12 3.34
N VAL A 32 -3.61 -5.86 3.03
CA VAL A 32 -3.77 -5.36 1.65
C VAL A 32 -2.47 -4.71 1.20
N VAL A 33 -1.95 -5.14 0.05
CA VAL A 33 -0.64 -4.71 -0.46
C VAL A 33 -0.68 -4.39 -1.95
N SER A 34 0.29 -3.60 -2.41
CA SER A 34 0.59 -3.48 -3.84
C SER A 34 1.54 -4.61 -4.27
N PRO A 35 1.78 -4.81 -5.58
CA PRO A 35 2.74 -5.79 -6.05
C PRO A 35 4.16 -5.51 -5.51
N GLU A 36 4.51 -4.24 -5.28
CA GLU A 36 5.80 -3.83 -4.69
C GLU A 36 5.95 -4.27 -3.23
N THR A 37 4.87 -4.22 -2.43
CA THR A 37 4.94 -4.56 -1.00
C THR A 37 4.56 -6.00 -0.68
N ARG A 38 4.25 -6.82 -1.68
CA ARG A 38 3.89 -8.23 -1.52
C ARG A 38 4.96 -9.06 -0.81
N GLU A 39 6.23 -8.92 -1.20
CA GLU A 39 7.31 -9.71 -0.58
C GLU A 39 7.51 -9.33 0.89
N ARG A 40 7.28 -8.06 1.24
CA ARG A 40 7.30 -7.59 2.63
C ARG A 40 6.19 -8.22 3.47
N ALA A 41 4.99 -8.40 2.90
CA ALA A 41 3.90 -9.10 3.57
C ALA A 41 4.19 -10.60 3.78
N LYS A 42 4.90 -11.25 2.85
CA LYS A 42 5.39 -12.62 3.06
C LYS A 42 6.41 -12.70 4.19
N GLU A 43 7.35 -11.76 4.25
CA GLU A 43 8.31 -11.62 5.36
C GLU A 43 7.58 -11.46 6.71
N LEU A 44 6.52 -10.65 6.73
CA LEU A 44 5.68 -10.46 7.92
C LEU A 44 5.01 -11.77 8.35
N ASN A 45 4.39 -12.52 7.43
CA ASN A 45 3.78 -13.82 7.77
C ASN A 45 4.81 -14.84 8.27
N PHE A 46 6.02 -14.85 7.70
CA PHE A 46 7.10 -15.69 8.21
C PHE A 46 7.39 -15.39 9.68
N LYS A 47 7.57 -14.10 10.03
CA LYS A 47 7.82 -13.65 11.41
C LYS A 47 6.62 -13.90 12.34
N ARG A 48 5.39 -13.74 11.85
CA ARG A 48 4.16 -14.08 12.59
C ARG A 48 4.14 -15.57 12.95
N ARG A 49 4.48 -16.44 12.00
CA ARG A 49 4.57 -17.88 12.24
C ARG A 49 5.65 -18.24 13.26
N GLU A 50 6.84 -17.63 13.19
CA GLU A 50 7.90 -17.83 14.19
C GLU A 50 7.45 -17.45 15.62
N LYS A 51 6.53 -16.49 15.74
CA LYS A 51 5.93 -16.07 17.01
C LYS A 51 4.68 -16.85 17.41
N GLY A 52 4.26 -17.86 16.65
CA GLY A 52 3.03 -18.61 16.92
C GLY A 52 1.74 -17.81 16.70
N LEU A 53 1.80 -16.77 15.86
CA LEU A 53 0.64 -16.00 15.40
C LEU A 53 0.07 -16.59 14.11
N PRO A 54 -1.25 -16.51 13.89
CA PRO A 54 -1.85 -16.88 12.60
C PRO A 54 -1.28 -16.05 11.45
N GLU A 55 -0.99 -16.69 10.31
CA GLU A 55 -0.65 -15.96 9.08
C GLU A 55 -1.86 -15.18 8.58
N MET A 56 -1.63 -13.97 8.06
CA MET A 56 -2.68 -13.14 7.45
C MET A 56 -2.89 -13.51 5.99
N VAL A 57 -4.12 -13.37 5.50
CA VAL A 57 -4.42 -13.42 4.07
C VAL A 57 -3.79 -12.20 3.38
N ILE A 58 -2.90 -12.46 2.41
CA ILE A 58 -2.29 -11.40 1.61
C ILE A 58 -3.19 -11.09 0.41
N VAL A 59 -3.80 -9.90 0.41
CA VAL A 59 -4.62 -9.39 -0.69
C VAL A 59 -3.79 -8.43 -1.52
N GLU A 60 -3.25 -8.92 -2.64
CA GLU A 60 -2.50 -8.10 -3.59
C GLU A 60 -3.46 -7.35 -4.52
N VAL A 61 -3.35 -6.03 -4.57
CA VAL A 61 -4.13 -5.15 -5.45
C VAL A 61 -3.24 -4.69 -6.60
N PRO A 62 -3.61 -4.93 -7.87
CA PRO A 62 -2.77 -4.57 -9.01
C PRO A 62 -2.59 -3.06 -9.16
N TRP A 63 -1.52 -2.67 -9.84
CA TRP A 63 -1.27 -1.26 -10.15
C TRP A 63 -2.35 -0.67 -11.06
N VAL A 64 -2.79 0.54 -10.75
CA VAL A 64 -3.51 1.40 -11.68
C VAL A 64 -2.49 2.28 -12.38
N LEU A 65 -2.46 2.25 -13.71
CA LEU A 65 -1.49 3.00 -14.51
C LEU A 65 -2.01 4.40 -14.85
N ALA A 66 -1.09 5.36 -14.92
CA ALA A 66 -1.31 6.69 -15.48
C ALA A 66 -1.21 6.67 -17.02
N GLU A 67 -1.52 7.78 -17.68
CA GLU A 67 -1.46 7.92 -19.14
C GLU A 67 -0.05 7.68 -19.73
N ASP A 68 1.01 7.88 -18.94
CA ASP A 68 2.38 7.60 -19.34
C ASP A 68 2.83 6.15 -19.12
N GLY A 69 1.92 5.27 -18.71
CA GLY A 69 2.18 3.83 -18.52
C GLY A 69 2.86 3.48 -17.19
N PHE A 70 3.18 4.48 -16.36
CA PHE A 70 3.72 4.25 -15.02
C PHE A 70 2.61 4.23 -13.95
N PRO A 71 2.77 3.50 -12.83
CA PRO A 71 1.75 3.44 -11.78
C PRO A 71 1.37 4.81 -11.21
N ILE A 72 0.09 5.01 -10.92
CA ILE A 72 -0.38 6.15 -10.14
C ILE A 72 0.18 6.02 -8.72
N SER A 73 0.82 7.09 -8.23
CA SER A 73 1.30 7.14 -6.85
C SER A 73 1.12 8.53 -6.24
N SER A 74 0.97 8.57 -4.91
CA SER A 74 0.76 9.82 -4.17
C SER A 74 1.94 10.78 -4.31
N GLU A 75 3.16 10.25 -4.45
CA GLU A 75 4.36 11.06 -4.67
C GLU A 75 4.32 11.76 -6.03
N ARG A 76 3.96 11.04 -7.10
CA ARG A 76 3.82 11.63 -8.44
C ARG A 76 2.72 12.68 -8.50
N ILE A 77 1.62 12.47 -7.78
CA ILE A 77 0.53 13.45 -7.63
C ILE A 77 1.02 14.70 -6.88
N ARG A 78 1.71 14.54 -5.74
CA ARG A 78 2.28 15.67 -4.98
C ARG A 78 3.29 16.47 -5.80
N ARG A 79 4.14 15.78 -6.58
CA ARG A 79 5.12 16.40 -7.49
C ARG A 79 4.48 17.06 -8.72
N LYS A 80 3.16 16.94 -8.91
CA LYS A 80 2.43 17.42 -10.09
C LYS A 80 2.98 16.84 -11.40
N GLU A 81 3.44 15.59 -11.37
CA GLU A 81 3.76 14.83 -12.57
C GLU A 81 2.48 14.35 -13.25
N ILE A 82 1.53 13.87 -12.43
CA ILE A 82 0.19 13.42 -12.82
C ILE A 82 -0.88 14.02 -11.89
N ASP A 83 -2.14 14.04 -12.32
CA ASP A 83 -3.28 14.33 -11.45
C ASP A 83 -3.81 13.06 -10.75
N ILE A 84 -4.83 13.23 -9.90
CA ILE A 84 -5.46 12.12 -9.15
C ILE A 84 -6.15 11.08 -10.06
N HIS A 85 -6.37 11.41 -11.33
CA HIS A 85 -6.97 10.54 -12.33
C HIS A 85 -5.91 9.88 -13.22
N GLY A 86 -4.62 10.13 -12.96
CA GLY A 86 -3.52 9.60 -13.76
C GLY A 86 -3.22 10.38 -15.04
N ARG A 87 -3.77 11.59 -15.21
CA ARG A 87 -3.45 12.45 -16.37
C ARG A 87 -2.12 13.13 -16.19
N VAL A 88 -1.28 13.14 -17.22
CA VAL A 88 0.07 13.74 -17.14
C VAL A 88 -0.03 15.26 -17.13
N ILE A 89 0.40 15.91 -16.04
CA ILE A 89 0.38 17.37 -15.87
C ILE A 89 1.66 18.00 -16.44
N LYS A 90 2.82 17.40 -16.15
CA LYS A 90 4.11 17.80 -16.71
C LYS A 90 4.61 16.65 -17.57
N ARG A 91 4.83 16.90 -18.87
CA ARG A 91 5.62 15.98 -19.70
C ARG A 91 7.04 15.95 -19.14
N SER A 92 7.33 15.03 -18.23
CA SER A 92 8.70 14.60 -17.99
C SER A 92 9.24 14.14 -19.35
N ARG A 93 10.36 14.73 -19.78
CA ARG A 93 10.99 14.41 -21.07
C ARG A 93 11.12 12.89 -21.19
N ARG A 94 10.58 12.33 -22.27
CA ARG A 94 10.93 10.98 -22.73
C ARG A 94 12.46 10.90 -22.78
N ILE A 95 13.08 10.09 -21.94
CA ILE A 95 14.38 9.55 -22.27
C ILE A 95 14.08 8.39 -23.20
N SER A 96 14.10 8.69 -24.49
CA SER A 96 14.19 7.71 -25.57
C SER A 96 15.45 6.88 -25.35
N GLY A 97 15.27 5.57 -25.15
CA GLY A 97 16.29 4.57 -25.43
C GLY A 97 16.32 4.22 -26.91
#